data_AF-A0A081PK08-F1
#
_entry.id   AF-A0A081PK08-F1
#
_cell.length_a   1.000
_cell.length_b   1.000
_cell.length_c   1.000
_cell.angle_alpha   90.00
_cell.angle_beta   90.00
_cell.angle_gamma   90.00
#
_symmetry.space_group_name_H-M   'P 1'
#
loop_
_entity.id
_entity.type
_entity.pdbx_description
1 polymer ?
#
loop_
_entity_poly.entity_id
_entity_poly.type
_entity_poly.pdbx_seq_one_letter_code
_entity_poly.pdbx_strand_id
1 'polypeptide(L)'
;MIKTMKLQKALIAILLAVVALVTYLMSDEDSSWSKYLLELSGFLFMLGGFLFLYPILFSRKDKEGCVELDPEVPVQAEEKQNLQE
;
A
#
# COMPACT_ATOMS: atom_id res chain seq x y z
N MET A 1 3.26 2.71 -19.74
CA MET A 1 2.28 2.16 -18.79
C MET A 1 2.79 2.42 -17.38
N ILE A 2 2.14 3.32 -16.66
CA ILE A 2 2.70 4.01 -15.51
C ILE A 2 2.67 3.09 -14.27
N LYS A 3 3.83 2.54 -13.89
CA LYS A 3 4.00 1.67 -12.72
C LYS A 3 3.80 2.40 -11.37
N THR A 4 3.66 3.74 -11.37
CA THR A 4 3.29 4.51 -10.17
C THR A 4 1.87 4.21 -9.67
N MET A 5 1.06 3.48 -10.44
CA MET A 5 -0.25 2.99 -9.98
C MET A 5 -0.19 2.14 -8.69
N LYS A 6 0.93 1.49 -8.35
CA LYS A 6 0.99 0.64 -7.15
C LYS A 6 0.91 1.46 -5.86
N LEU A 7 1.67 2.55 -5.77
CA LEU A 7 1.63 3.45 -4.62
C LEU A 7 0.34 4.28 -4.58
N GLN A 8 -0.14 4.72 -5.75
CA GLN A 8 -1.43 5.41 -5.85
C GLN A 8 -2.59 4.55 -5.35
N LYS A 9 -2.59 3.25 -5.65
CA LYS A 9 -3.61 2.31 -5.14
C LYS A 9 -3.57 2.19 -3.61
N ALA A 10 -2.38 2.13 -3.01
CA ALA A 10 -2.23 2.12 -1.55
C ALA A 10 -2.78 3.42 -0.93
N LEU A 11 -2.46 4.57 -1.51
CA LEU A 11 -2.95 5.87 -1.06
C LEU A 11 -4.48 5.99 -1.19
N ILE A 12 -5.07 5.51 -2.29
CA ILE A 12 -6.52 5.48 -2.48
C ILE A 12 -7.19 4.59 -1.43
N ALA A 13 -6.62 3.41 -1.14
CA ALA A 13 -7.16 2.52 -0.10
C ALA A 13 -7.12 3.16 1.30
N ILE A 14 -6.03 3.86 1.64
CA ILE A 14 -5.91 4.59 2.91
C ILE A 14 -6.92 5.74 2.98
N LEU A 15 -7.07 6.52 1.91
CA LEU A 15 -8.09 7.58 1.84
C LEU A 15 -9.50 7.04 2.03
N LEU A 16 -9.82 5.90 1.40
CA LEU A 16 -11.11 5.24 1.56
C LEU A 16 -11.34 4.78 3.01
N ALA A 17 -10.29 4.26 3.66
CA ALA A 17 -10.33 3.85 5.07
C ALA A 17 -10.61 5.04 6.00
N VAL A 18 -9.97 6.19 5.75
CA VAL A 18 -10.19 7.44 6.48
C VAL A 18 -11.63 7.92 6.32
N VAL A 19 -12.17 7.92 5.10
CA VAL A 19 -13.57 8.30 4.85
C VAL A 19 -14.54 7.37 5.60
N ALA A 20 -14.29 6.06 5.58
CA ALA A 20 -15.08 5.08 6.34
C ALA A 20 -15.00 5.35 7.86
N LEU A 21 -13.83 5.71 8.37
CA LEU A 21 -13.64 6.05 9.79
C LEU A 21 -14.40 7.31 10.18
N VAL A 22 -14.34 8.36 9.35
CA VAL A 22 -15.07 9.61 9.59
C VAL A 22 -16.59 9.36 9.55
N THR A 23 -17.04 8.50 8.63
CA THR A 23 -18.45 8.08 8.55
C THR A 23 -18.88 7.35 9.82
N TYR A 24 -18.03 6.47 10.36
CA TYR A 24 -18.28 5.82 11.64
C TYR A 24 -18.35 6.84 12.79
N LEU A 25 -17.42 7.82 12.84
CA LEU A 25 -17.40 8.86 13.87
C LEU A 25 -18.66 9.73 13.89
N MET A 26 -19.31 9.92 12.74
CA MET A 26 -20.57 10.65 12.61
C MET A 26 -21.81 9.76 12.74
N SER A 27 -21.64 8.44 12.89
CA SER A 27 -22.75 7.51 13.04
C SER A 27 -23.20 7.46 14.51
N ASP A 28 -24.51 7.37 14.73
CA ASP A 28 -25.08 7.19 16.06
C ASP A 28 -24.60 5.86 16.69
N GLU A 29 -24.11 5.92 17.93
CA GLU A 29 -23.47 4.78 18.62
C GLU A 29 -24.39 3.55 18.75
N ASP A 30 -25.72 3.76 18.75
CA ASP A 30 -26.74 2.72 18.90
C ASP A 30 -27.00 1.89 17.64
N SER A 31 -26.45 2.29 16.49
CA SER A 31 -26.61 1.51 15.26
C SER A 31 -25.69 0.30 15.27
N SER A 32 -26.25 -0.91 15.20
CA SER A 32 -25.50 -2.17 15.04
C SER A 32 -24.53 -2.14 13.84
N TRP A 33 -24.79 -1.28 12.86
CA TRP A 33 -23.95 -1.05 11.68
C TRP A 33 -22.65 -0.30 11.97
N SER A 34 -22.60 0.49 13.04
CA SER A 34 -21.43 1.29 13.40
C SER A 34 -20.22 0.38 13.68
N LYS A 35 -20.43 -0.74 14.40
CA LYS A 35 -19.39 -1.74 14.68
C LYS A 35 -18.80 -2.35 13.42
N TYR A 36 -19.65 -2.71 12.45
CA TYR A 36 -19.20 -3.25 11.16
C TYR A 36 -18.44 -2.21 10.32
N LEU A 37 -18.86 -0.95 10.35
CA LEU A 37 -18.15 0.15 9.67
C LEU A 37 -16.76 0.40 10.28
N LEU A 38 -16.65 0.34 11.60
CA LEU A 38 -15.36 0.49 12.30
C LEU A 38 -14.42 -0.68 11.97
N GLU A 39 -14.91 -1.92 12.04
CA GLU A 39 -14.13 -3.12 11.70
C GLU A 39 -13.64 -3.08 10.25
N LEU A 40 -14.54 -2.71 9.32
CA LEU A 40 -14.20 -2.58 7.91
C LEU A 40 -13.17 -1.48 7.67
N SER A 41 -13.31 -0.31 8.31
CA SER A 41 -12.35 0.78 8.24
C SER A 41 -10.96 0.34 8.73
N GLY A 42 -10.90 -0.34 9.89
CA GLY A 42 -9.66 -0.88 10.43
C GLY A 42 -8.99 -1.88 9.50
N PHE A 43 -9.77 -2.79 8.90
CA PHE A 43 -9.27 -3.75 7.92
C PHE A 43 -8.70 -3.06 6.67
N LEU A 44 -9.40 -2.08 6.10
CA LEU A 44 -8.92 -1.30 4.96
C LEU A 44 -7.64 -0.52 5.31
N PHE A 45 -7.54 0.00 6.53
CA PHE A 45 -6.35 0.71 6.99
C PHE A 45 -5.13 -0.21 7.09
N MET A 46 -5.31 -1.42 7.64
CA MET A 46 -4.24 -2.43 7.66
C MET A 46 -3.83 -2.82 6.25
N LEU A 47 -4.79 -3.11 5.36
CA LEU A 47 -4.50 -3.51 3.99
C LEU A 47 -3.77 -2.41 3.21
N GLY A 48 -4.23 -1.17 3.35
CA GLY A 48 -3.60 0.01 2.77
C GLY A 48 -2.19 0.24 3.31
N GLY A 49 -2.00 0.05 4.62
CA GLY A 49 -0.69 0.10 5.28
C GLY A 49 0.26 -0.96 4.76
N PHE A 50 -0.17 -2.21 4.59
CA PHE A 50 0.64 -3.28 3.99
C PHE A 50 1.02 -2.97 2.53
N LEU A 51 0.06 -2.50 1.74
CA LEU A 51 0.30 -2.08 0.35
C LEU A 51 1.27 -0.89 0.25
N PHE A 52 1.24 0.01 1.22
CA PHE A 52 2.17 1.15 1.32
C PHE A 52 3.56 0.71 1.82
N LEU A 53 3.61 -0.24 2.75
CA LEU A 53 4.85 -0.76 3.32
C LEU A 53 5.61 -1.67 2.34
N TYR A 54 4.90 -2.41 1.48
CA TYR A 54 5.47 -3.32 0.48
C TYR A 54 6.56 -2.65 -0.39
N PRO A 55 6.31 -1.53 -1.08
CA PRO A 55 7.36 -0.87 -1.86
C PRO A 55 8.50 -0.37 -0.97
N ILE A 56 8.22 0.13 0.24
CA ILE A 56 9.26 0.64 1.15
C ILE A 56 10.24 -0.45 1.58
N LEU A 57 9.73 -1.63 1.96
CA LEU A 57 10.56 -2.77 2.38
C LEU A 57 11.34 -3.41 1.21
N PHE A 58 10.75 -3.42 0.01
CA PHE A 58 11.36 -4.00 -1.18
C PHE A 58 12.08 -2.98 -2.08
N SER A 59 12.23 -1.74 -1.62
CA SER A 59 13.04 -0.77 -2.36
C SER A 59 14.50 -1.18 -2.27
N ARG A 60 15.12 -1.49 -3.42
CA ARG A 60 16.54 -1.87 -3.48
C ARG A 60 17.38 -0.67 -3.03
N LYS A 61 18.41 -0.93 -2.21
CA LYS A 61 19.47 0.04 -1.96
C LYS A 61 20.40 0.03 -3.17
N ASP A 62 20.58 1.17 -3.79
CA ASP A 62 21.62 1.36 -4.79
C ASP A 62 23.00 1.43 -4.12
N LYS A 63 24.06 1.19 -4.89
CA LYS A 63 25.46 1.10 -4.41
C LYS A 63 25.96 2.40 -3.74
N GLU A 64 25.24 3.51 -3.93
CA GLU A 64 25.52 4.82 -3.34
C GLU A 64 24.66 5.14 -2.09
N GLY A 65 23.83 4.20 -1.63
CA GLY A 65 22.97 4.39 -0.45
C GLY A 65 21.66 5.13 -0.73
N CYS A 66 21.41 5.51 -1.99
CA CYS A 66 20.11 6.01 -2.43
C CYS A 66 19.17 4.84 -2.71
N VAL A 67 17.93 4.96 -2.21
CA VAL A 67 16.89 3.97 -2.42
C VAL A 67 16.20 4.33 -3.73
N GLU A 68 16.55 3.64 -4.82
CA GLU A 68 15.92 3.87 -6.12
C GLU A 68 14.51 3.29 -6.12
N LEU A 69 13.53 4.18 -5.98
CA LEU A 69 12.13 3.91 -6.28
C LEU A 69 11.90 4.03 -7.80
N ASP A 70 12.83 3.54 -8.64
CA ASP A 70 12.69 3.64 -10.08
C ASP A 70 11.60 2.66 -10.57
N PRO A 71 10.45 3.17 -11.05
CA PRO A 71 9.40 2.32 -11.56
C PRO A 71 9.84 1.53 -12.80
N GLU A 72 10.85 1.95 -13.57
CA GLU A 72 11.13 1.34 -14.87
C GLU A 72 11.87 -0.01 -14.75
N VAL A 73 12.62 -0.24 -13.68
CA VAL A 73 13.40 -1.48 -13.51
C VAL A 73 12.49 -2.65 -13.09
N PRO A 74 12.34 -3.72 -13.89
CA PRO A 74 11.62 -4.92 -13.48
C PRO A 74 12.49 -5.79 -12.57
N VAL A 75 11.90 -6.31 -11.49
CA VAL A 75 12.53 -7.24 -10.52
C VAL A 75 13.11 -8.51 -11.17
N GLN A 76 12.74 -8.81 -12.41
CA GLN A 76 13.13 -10.03 -13.14
C GLN A 76 14.38 -9.89 -14.02
N ALA A 77 15.03 -8.73 -14.09
CA ALA A 77 16.14 -8.54 -15.04
C ALA A 77 17.43 -9.31 -14.67
N GLU A 78 17.62 -9.73 -13.42
CA GLU A 78 18.92 -10.28 -12.96
C GLU A 78 18.91 -11.78 -12.62
N GLU A 79 17.78 -12.49 -12.68
CA GLU A 79 17.80 -13.97 -12.49
C GLU A 79 18.46 -14.68 -13.69
N LYS A 80 18.52 -14.03 -14.86
CA LYS A 80 19.17 -14.62 -16.05
C LYS A 80 20.67 -14.39 -16.14
N GLN A 81 21.26 -13.56 -15.28
CA GLN A 81 22.69 -13.22 -15.40
C GLN A 81 23.60 -14.06 -14.49
N ASN A 82 23.05 -14.82 -13.54
CA ASN A 82 23.81 -15.73 -12.66
C ASN A 82 23.78 -17.22 -13.10
N LEU A 83 23.27 -17.52 -14.30
CA LEU A 83 23.28 -18.89 -14.86
C LEU A 83 24.21 -19.04 -16.08
N GLN A 84 25.04 -18.04 -16.36
CA GLN A 84 25.96 -18.04 -17.50
C GLN A 84 27.43 -17.71 -17.14
N GLU A 85 27.79 -17.66 -15.85
CA GLU A 85 29.20 -17.67 -15.43
C GLU A 85 29.63 -19.08 -14.99
#